data_AF-A0A930X1F8-F1
#
_entry.id   AF-A0A930X1F8-F1
#
_cell.length_a   1.000
_cell.length_b   1.000
_cell.length_c   1.000
_cell.angle_alpha   90.00
_cell.angle_beta   90.00
_cell.angle_gamma   90.00
#
_symmetry.space_group_name_H-M   'P 1'
#
loop_
_entity.id
_entity.type
_entity.pdbx_description
1 polymer ?
#
loop_
_entity_poly.entity_id
_entity_poly.type
_entity_poly.pdbx_seq_one_letter_code
_entity_poly.pdbx_strand_id
1 'polypeptide(L)'
;MTDLNIKNLSYVDNFKHSVVGNFINFSTRASRSEYWRFTAVTVVIGFVFTLLRFVFGHSFLGSLINLLSFAYTCVMFLPSLGIAVRRLHDINKSGWFWLIIFVPIIGLVYVIYLLAKPGDVGDNQYGSPVSYETITAEEAARTGLKETPSESMDQKAMLACICLTVFNIWMSFLAL
;
A
#
# COMPACT_ATOMS: atom_id res chain seq x y z
N MET A 1 4.75 -13.49 -18.05
CA MET A 1 4.72 -12.79 -16.74
C MET A 1 5.28 -11.36 -16.80
N THR A 2 5.95 -10.98 -17.89
CA THR A 2 6.56 -9.65 -18.10
C THR A 2 5.55 -8.49 -18.28
N ASP A 3 4.33 -8.76 -18.78
CA ASP A 3 3.35 -7.70 -19.10
C ASP A 3 2.62 -7.09 -17.90
N LEU A 4 2.64 -7.71 -16.71
CA LEU A 4 1.91 -7.15 -15.56
C LEU A 4 2.58 -5.91 -14.98
N ASN A 5 3.91 -5.79 -15.13
CA ASN A 5 4.67 -4.67 -14.58
C ASN A 5 4.36 -3.33 -15.26
N ILE A 6 3.81 -3.37 -16.48
CA ILE A 6 3.41 -2.19 -17.26
C ILE A 6 1.90 -1.92 -17.20
N LYS A 7 1.11 -2.70 -16.46
CA LYS A 7 -0.36 -2.56 -16.42
C LYS A 7 -0.84 -1.86 -15.16
N ASN A 8 -1.89 -1.05 -15.28
CA ASN A 8 -2.45 -0.30 -14.16
C ASN A 8 -3.44 -1.19 -13.38
N LEU A 9 -2.90 -2.14 -12.61
CA LEU A 9 -3.64 -3.23 -11.99
C LEU A 9 -4.69 -2.77 -10.98
N SER A 10 -5.83 -3.47 -10.92
CA SER A 10 -6.87 -3.25 -9.92
C SER A 10 -6.37 -3.50 -8.49
N TYR A 11 -7.14 -3.12 -7.46
CA TYR A 11 -6.76 -3.29 -6.05
C TYR A 11 -6.27 -4.71 -5.72
N VAL A 12 -7.05 -5.72 -6.09
CA VAL A 12 -6.73 -7.13 -5.78
C VAL A 12 -5.59 -7.65 -6.64
N ASP A 13 -5.56 -7.29 -7.92
CA ASP A 13 -4.53 -7.74 -8.86
C ASP A 13 -3.18 -7.12 -8.50
N ASN A 14 -3.16 -5.84 -8.14
CA ASN A 14 -2.00 -5.12 -7.64
C ASN A 14 -1.47 -5.71 -6.33
N PHE A 15 -2.38 -6.04 -5.39
CA PHE A 15 -1.99 -6.68 -4.14
C PHE A 15 -1.32 -8.04 -4.39
N LYS A 16 -1.92 -8.89 -5.23
CA LYS A 16 -1.34 -10.19 -5.61
C LYS A 16 0.01 -10.02 -6.31
N HIS A 17 0.11 -9.09 -7.25
CA HIS A 17 1.35 -8.82 -7.97
C HIS A 17 2.47 -8.33 -7.04
N SER A 18 2.16 -7.43 -6.11
CA SER A 18 3.12 -6.94 -5.12
C SER A 18 3.59 -8.04 -4.16
N VAL A 19 2.68 -8.90 -3.70
CA VAL A 19 3.00 -9.97 -2.72
C VAL A 19 3.68 -11.18 -3.38
N VAL A 20 3.26 -11.58 -4.58
CA VAL A 20 3.75 -12.81 -5.22
C VAL A 20 4.87 -12.53 -6.22
N GLY A 21 4.76 -11.44 -6.98
CA GLY A 21 5.66 -11.14 -8.11
C GLY A 21 6.79 -10.17 -7.78
N ASN A 22 6.59 -9.24 -6.84
CA ASN A 22 7.56 -8.17 -6.51
C ASN A 22 7.84 -8.06 -5.00
N PHE A 23 7.83 -9.19 -4.30
CA PHE A 23 7.93 -9.25 -2.83
C PHE A 23 9.17 -8.55 -2.23
N ILE A 24 10.32 -8.61 -2.93
CA ILE A 24 11.62 -8.07 -2.47
C ILE A 24 12.29 -7.23 -3.58
N ASN A 25 11.51 -6.43 -4.30
CA ASN A 25 12.06 -5.50 -5.29
C ASN A 25 12.10 -4.07 -4.72
N PHE A 26 13.31 -3.55 -4.54
CA PHE A 26 13.55 -2.20 -4.04
C PHE A 26 14.12 -1.26 -5.09
N SER A 27 14.50 -1.74 -6.27
CA SER A 27 15.28 -0.95 -7.23
C SER A 27 14.42 -0.16 -8.21
N THR A 28 13.16 -0.53 -8.38
CA THR A 28 12.25 0.07 -9.36
C THR A 28 11.44 1.23 -8.76
N ARG A 29 10.63 1.87 -9.61
CA ARG A 29 9.64 2.88 -9.22
C ARG A 29 8.26 2.24 -9.03
N ALA A 30 7.47 2.78 -8.11
CA ALA A 30 6.06 2.46 -7.95
C ALA A 30 5.24 3.75 -7.97
N SER A 31 4.17 3.79 -8.77
CA SER A 31 3.33 4.99 -8.82
C SER A 31 2.53 5.20 -7.56
N ARG A 32 1.96 6.41 -7.47
CA ARG A 32 0.96 6.75 -6.46
C ARG A 32 -0.20 5.75 -6.44
N SER A 33 -0.80 5.40 -7.58
CA SER A 33 -1.94 4.47 -7.61
C SER A 33 -1.53 3.06 -7.18
N GLU A 34 -0.37 2.55 -7.62
CA GLU A 34 0.15 1.24 -7.18
C GLU A 34 0.29 1.18 -5.66
N TYR A 35 0.94 2.19 -5.06
CA TYR A 35 1.14 2.27 -3.62
C TYR A 35 -0.19 2.31 -2.85
N TRP A 36 -1.08 3.26 -3.19
CA TRP A 36 -2.30 3.47 -2.40
C TRP A 36 -3.33 2.36 -2.57
N ARG A 37 -3.37 1.66 -3.71
CA ARG A 37 -4.22 0.48 -3.88
C ARG A 37 -3.75 -0.69 -3.03
N PHE A 38 -2.44 -0.93 -2.96
CA PHE A 38 -1.86 -1.94 -2.07
C PHE A 38 -2.13 -1.60 -0.59
N THR A 39 -1.91 -0.34 -0.21
CA THR A 39 -2.19 0.14 1.15
C THR A 39 -3.67 -0.01 1.50
N ALA A 40 -4.59 0.30 0.58
CA ALA A 40 -6.03 0.15 0.81
C ALA A 40 -6.42 -1.30 1.15
N VAL A 41 -5.94 -2.29 0.39
CA VAL A 41 -6.21 -3.71 0.69
C VAL A 41 -5.62 -4.09 2.05
N THR A 42 -4.40 -3.65 2.34
CA THR A 42 -3.72 -3.95 3.61
C THR A 42 -4.45 -3.34 4.81
N VAL A 43 -4.95 -2.11 4.69
CA VAL A 43 -5.74 -1.41 5.70
C VAL A 43 -7.07 -2.12 5.94
N VAL A 44 -7.77 -2.55 4.89
CA VAL A 44 -9.03 -3.31 5.01
C VAL A 44 -8.80 -4.62 5.78
N ILE A 45 -7.74 -5.38 5.45
CA ILE A 45 -7.41 -6.61 6.18
C ILE A 45 -7.10 -6.32 7.65
N GLY A 46 -6.31 -5.27 7.94
CA GLY A 46 -6.02 -4.84 9.31
C GLY A 46 -7.27 -4.42 10.10
N PHE A 47 -8.22 -3.76 9.43
CA PHE A 47 -9.49 -3.39 10.03
C PHE A 47 -10.34 -4.62 10.40
N VAL A 48 -10.38 -5.64 9.54
CA VAL A 48 -11.03 -6.92 9.83
C VAL A 48 -10.43 -7.57 11.08
N PHE A 49 -9.10 -7.64 11.19
CA PHE A 49 -8.45 -8.15 12.41
C PHE A 49 -8.82 -7.35 13.66
N THR A 50 -8.94 -6.03 13.54
CA THR A 50 -9.34 -5.15 14.65
C THR A 50 -10.76 -5.44 15.12
N LEU A 51 -11.71 -5.59 14.18
CA LEU A 51 -13.09 -5.96 14.52
C LEU A 51 -13.19 -7.34 15.18
N LEU A 52 -12.45 -8.33 14.65
CA LEU A 52 -12.42 -9.67 15.22
C LEU A 52 -11.86 -9.67 16.66
N ARG A 53 -10.82 -8.88 16.93
CA ARG A 53 -10.29 -8.68 18.28
C ARG A 53 -11.31 -8.04 19.21
N PHE A 54 -12.02 -7.03 18.74
CA PHE A 54 -13.05 -6.36 19.54
C PHE A 54 -14.17 -7.32 19.96
N VAL A 55 -14.62 -8.19 19.05
CA VAL A 55 -15.71 -9.15 19.33
C VAL A 55 -15.24 -10.34 20.19
N PHE A 56 -14.03 -10.86 19.96
CA PHE A 56 -13.58 -12.14 20.53
C PHE A 56 -12.42 -12.02 21.55
N GLY A 57 -11.97 -10.80 21.88
CA GLY A 57 -10.68 -10.55 22.55
C GLY A 57 -10.46 -11.23 23.90
N HIS A 58 -11.51 -11.55 24.65
CA HIS A 58 -11.43 -12.22 25.95
C HIS A 58 -11.56 -13.75 25.89
N SER A 59 -11.57 -14.33 24.68
CA SER A 59 -11.72 -15.77 24.47
C SER A 59 -10.43 -16.42 23.99
N PHE A 60 -10.33 -17.76 24.07
CA PHE A 60 -9.26 -18.53 23.44
C PHE A 60 -9.16 -18.22 21.93
N LEU A 61 -10.30 -18.03 21.26
CA LEU A 61 -10.35 -17.65 19.85
C LEU A 61 -9.72 -16.26 19.62
N GLY A 62 -9.89 -15.32 20.55
CA GLY A 62 -9.23 -14.02 20.54
C GLY A 62 -7.71 -14.13 20.56
N SER A 63 -7.15 -15.02 21.39
CA SER A 63 -5.70 -15.30 21.40
C SER A 63 -5.20 -15.85 20.07
N LEU A 64 -5.96 -16.74 19.43
CA LEU A 64 -5.60 -17.26 18.10
C LEU A 64 -5.65 -16.15 17.03
N ILE A 65 -6.68 -15.30 17.05
CA ILE A 65 -6.78 -14.14 16.15
C ILE A 65 -5.59 -13.20 16.34
N ASN A 66 -5.14 -12.98 17.58
CA ASN A 66 -3.96 -12.17 17.87
C ASN A 66 -2.70 -12.74 17.23
N LEU A 67 -2.46 -14.05 17.38
CA LEU A 67 -1.32 -14.74 16.77
C LEU A 67 -1.36 -14.65 15.23
N LEU A 68 -2.52 -14.89 14.63
CA LEU A 68 -2.70 -14.81 13.18
C LEU A 68 -2.47 -13.40 12.65
N SER A 69 -3.00 -12.38 13.34
CA SER A 69 -2.78 -10.99 12.98
C SER A 69 -1.31 -10.60 13.09
N PHE A 70 -0.59 -11.07 14.13
CA PHE A 70 0.84 -10.85 14.25
C PHE A 70 1.63 -11.51 13.11
N ALA A 71 1.34 -12.78 12.81
CA ALA A 71 1.97 -13.49 11.70
C ALA A 71 1.72 -12.79 10.35
N TYR A 72 0.49 -12.34 10.10
CA TYR A 72 0.14 -11.54 8.92
C TYR A 72 0.99 -10.26 8.84
N THR A 73 1.09 -9.50 9.93
CA THR A 73 1.91 -8.28 9.98
C THR A 73 3.38 -8.57 9.67
N CYS A 74 3.95 -9.65 10.21
CA CYS A 74 5.33 -10.04 9.91
C CYS A 74 5.54 -10.35 8.42
N VAL A 75 4.64 -11.13 7.82
CA VAL A 75 4.73 -11.48 6.39
C VAL A 75 4.56 -10.25 5.50
N MET A 76 3.61 -9.38 5.84
CA MET A 76 3.30 -8.18 5.06
C MET A 76 4.27 -7.02 5.27
N PHE A 77 5.12 -7.08 6.29
CA PHE A 77 6.09 -6.02 6.57
C PHE A 77 7.04 -5.76 5.40
N LEU A 78 7.67 -6.82 4.86
CA LEU A 78 8.60 -6.71 3.74
C LEU A 78 7.98 -6.15 2.45
N PRO A 79 6.85 -6.66 1.94
CA PRO A 79 6.25 -6.10 0.72
C PRO A 79 5.73 -4.67 0.94
N SER A 80 5.22 -4.36 2.14
CA SER A 80 4.80 -2.98 2.49
C SER A 80 5.98 -2.01 2.48
N LEU A 81 7.13 -2.43 3.01
CA LEU A 81 8.36 -1.64 2.96
C LEU A 81 8.88 -1.50 1.53
N GLY A 82 8.87 -2.60 0.76
CA GLY A 82 9.28 -2.63 -0.64
C GLY A 82 8.53 -1.63 -1.50
N ILE A 83 7.20 -1.65 -1.45
CA ILE A 83 6.39 -0.71 -2.23
C ILE A 83 6.53 0.74 -1.73
N ALA A 84 6.72 0.97 -0.43
CA ALA A 84 6.98 2.30 0.11
C ALA A 84 8.32 2.87 -0.39
N VAL A 85 9.37 2.06 -0.43
CA VAL A 85 10.69 2.46 -0.98
C VAL A 85 10.58 2.76 -2.47
N ARG A 86 9.93 1.89 -3.26
CA ARG A 86 9.69 2.13 -4.69
C ARG A 86 8.85 3.39 -4.94
N ARG A 87 7.90 3.70 -4.05
CA ARG A 87 7.12 4.94 -4.09
C ARG A 87 7.99 6.17 -3.83
N LEU A 88 8.93 6.10 -2.87
CA LEU A 88 9.89 7.18 -2.61
C LEU A 88 10.85 7.38 -3.79
N HIS A 89 11.27 6.30 -4.44
CA HIS A 89 12.09 6.34 -5.65
C HIS A 89 11.38 7.07 -6.79
N ASP A 90 10.06 6.93 -6.89
CA ASP A 90 9.25 7.60 -7.91
C ASP A 90 9.17 9.14 -7.74
N ILE A 91 9.56 9.69 -6.58
CA ILE A 91 9.76 11.14 -6.35
C ILE A 91 11.23 11.52 -6.14
N ASN A 92 12.14 10.68 -6.64
CA ASN A 92 13.59 10.84 -6.56
C ASN A 92 14.13 11.00 -5.12
N LYS A 93 13.53 10.29 -4.16
CA LYS A 93 14.00 10.19 -2.77
C LYS A 93 14.47 8.78 -2.46
N SER A 94 15.56 8.64 -1.72
CA SER A 94 16.03 7.33 -1.28
C SER A 94 15.05 6.67 -0.30
N GLY A 95 14.97 5.34 -0.31
CA GLY A 95 14.17 4.56 0.64
C GLY A 95 14.41 4.89 2.12
N TRP A 96 15.59 5.38 2.49
CA TRP A 96 15.92 5.86 3.84
C TRP A 96 14.97 6.94 4.38
N PHE A 97 14.33 7.73 3.52
CA PHE A 97 13.34 8.73 3.93
C PHE A 97 12.13 8.08 4.64
N TRP A 98 11.86 6.79 4.39
CA TRP A 98 10.80 6.07 5.09
C TRP A 98 11.05 5.96 6.60
N LEU A 99 12.32 5.89 7.04
CA LEU A 99 12.66 5.79 8.47
C LEU A 99 12.29 7.05 9.27
N ILE A 100 12.01 8.17 8.60
CA ILE A 100 11.53 9.39 9.26
C ILE A 100 10.21 9.12 10.01
N ILE A 101 9.47 8.06 9.66
CA ILE A 101 8.26 7.62 10.38
C ILE A 101 8.50 7.35 11.88
N PHE A 102 9.74 7.06 12.29
CA PHE A 102 10.10 6.87 13.71
C PHE A 102 10.12 8.16 14.52
N VAL A 103 10.12 9.33 13.88
CA VAL A 103 9.93 10.62 14.55
C VAL A 103 8.42 10.81 14.80
N PRO A 104 7.95 10.85 16.06
CA PRO A 104 6.52 10.90 16.36
C PRO A 104 5.85 12.13 15.73
N ILE A 105 4.61 11.94 15.27
CA ILE A 105 3.73 12.96 14.70
C ILE A 105 4.28 13.62 13.43
N ILE A 106 5.35 14.42 13.54
CA ILE A 106 5.93 15.18 12.43
C ILE A 106 6.51 14.23 11.38
N GLY A 107 7.23 13.21 11.81
CA GLY A 107 7.85 12.26 10.88
C GLY A 107 6.83 11.43 10.12
N LEU A 108 5.79 10.97 10.81
CA LEU A 108 4.65 10.30 10.20
C LEU A 108 3.96 11.19 9.14
N VAL A 109 3.59 12.42 9.50
CA VAL A 109 2.90 13.36 8.59
C VAL A 109 3.78 13.63 7.36
N TYR A 110 5.08 13.81 7.56
CA TYR A 110 6.03 14.04 6.47
C TYR A 110 6.13 12.83 5.52
N VAL A 111 6.24 11.61 6.05
CA VAL A 111 6.29 10.40 5.22
C VAL A 111 4.99 10.18 4.45
N ILE A 112 3.83 10.39 5.08
CA ILE A 112 2.52 10.33 4.39
C ILE A 112 2.46 11.35 3.26
N TYR A 113 2.92 12.58 3.50
CA TYR A 113 3.01 13.61 2.46
C TYR A 113 3.87 13.17 1.27
N LEU A 114 5.06 12.61 1.54
CA LEU A 114 5.95 12.10 0.49
C LEU A 114 5.27 11.00 -0.35
N LEU A 115 4.58 10.06 0.31
CA LEU A 115 3.91 8.94 -0.36
C LEU A 115 2.67 9.39 -1.17
N ALA A 116 2.04 10.50 -0.80
CA ALA A 116 0.88 11.08 -1.49
C ALA A 116 1.23 12.04 -2.64
N LYS A 117 2.44 12.62 -2.64
CA LYS A 117 2.93 13.55 -3.69
C LYS A 117 2.82 12.91 -5.09
N PRO A 118 2.60 13.65 -6.19
CA PRO A 118 2.77 13.10 -7.54
C PRO A 118 4.23 12.70 -7.80
N GLY A 119 4.43 11.64 -8.60
CA GLY A 119 5.74 11.18 -9.07
C GLY A 119 6.41 12.13 -10.05
N ASP A 120 7.70 11.93 -10.31
CA ASP A 120 8.41 12.70 -11.34
C ASP A 120 7.93 12.34 -12.74
N VAL A 121 7.68 13.36 -13.57
CA VAL A 121 7.14 13.21 -14.93
C VAL A 121 8.18 12.60 -15.89
N GLY A 122 9.47 12.81 -15.63
CA GLY A 122 10.57 12.31 -16.44
C GLY A 122 11.36 11.19 -15.78
N ASP A 123 12.41 10.75 -16.46
CA ASP A 123 13.40 9.85 -15.90
C ASP A 123 14.02 10.47 -14.65
N ASN A 124 14.23 9.65 -13.64
CA ASN A 124 15.01 10.01 -12.46
C ASN A 124 16.09 8.96 -12.19
N GLN A 125 16.85 9.09 -11.10
CA GLN A 125 17.96 8.18 -10.81
C GLN A 125 17.54 6.70 -10.63
N TYR A 126 16.24 6.44 -10.47
CA TYR A 126 15.65 5.11 -10.30
C TYR A 126 14.97 4.60 -11.58
N GLY A 127 15.16 5.29 -12.71
CA GLY A 127 14.67 4.90 -14.03
C GLY A 127 13.48 5.71 -14.53
N SER A 128 12.92 5.25 -15.64
CA SER A 128 11.82 5.92 -16.33
C SER A 128 10.52 5.90 -15.53
N PRO A 129 9.63 6.88 -15.76
CA PRO A 129 8.30 6.89 -15.15
C PRO A 129 7.61 5.56 -15.40
N VAL A 130 6.93 5.07 -14.39
CA VAL A 130 6.05 3.91 -14.56
C VAL A 130 4.84 4.34 -15.38
N SER A 131 4.92 4.20 -16.70
CA SER A 131 3.78 4.35 -17.60
C SER A 131 2.96 3.07 -17.51
N TYR A 132 1.82 3.12 -16.83
CA TYR A 132 0.93 1.96 -16.80
C TYR A 132 -0.13 2.08 -17.88
N GLU A 133 -0.20 1.07 -18.74
CA GLU A 133 -1.32 0.88 -19.65
C GLU A 133 -2.58 0.61 -18.84
N THR A 134 -3.62 1.39 -19.09
CA THR A 134 -4.94 1.19 -18.49
C THR A 134 -5.57 -0.06 -19.06
N ILE A 135 -6.11 -0.91 -18.18
CA ILE A 135 -6.85 -2.11 -18.58
C ILE A 135 -8.28 -1.69 -18.91
N THR A 136 -8.60 -1.72 -20.21
CA THR A 136 -9.95 -1.48 -20.72
C THR A 136 -10.87 -2.69 -20.49
N ALA A 137 -12.17 -2.52 -20.63
CA ALA A 137 -13.15 -3.60 -20.52
C ALA A 137 -12.87 -4.76 -21.48
N GLU A 138 -12.43 -4.45 -22.71
CA GLU A 138 -12.04 -5.45 -23.71
C GLU A 138 -10.80 -6.23 -23.28
N GLU A 139 -9.78 -5.54 -22.77
CA GLU A 139 -8.54 -6.17 -22.30
C GLU A 139 -8.77 -7.01 -21.03
N ALA A 140 -9.66 -6.53 -20.15
CA ALA A 140 -10.13 -7.27 -18.98
C ALA A 140 -10.81 -8.59 -19.40
N ALA A 141 -11.70 -8.55 -20.40
CA ALA A 141 -12.36 -9.74 -20.92
C ALA A 141 -11.36 -10.74 -21.56
N ARG A 142 -10.31 -10.24 -22.23
CA ARG A 142 -9.27 -11.07 -22.86
C ARG A 142 -8.33 -11.73 -21.85
N THR A 143 -7.90 -10.98 -20.82
CA THR A 143 -6.83 -11.41 -19.90
C THR A 143 -7.34 -11.97 -18.58
N GLY A 144 -8.63 -11.78 -18.28
CA GLY A 144 -9.22 -12.11 -16.98
C GLY A 144 -8.82 -11.15 -15.85
N LEU A 145 -8.06 -10.10 -16.15
CA LEU A 145 -7.74 -9.02 -15.21
C LEU A 145 -8.97 -8.13 -14.99
N LYS A 146 -9.03 -7.43 -13.86
CA LYS A 146 -10.07 -6.43 -13.65
C LYS A 146 -9.69 -5.10 -14.30
N GLU A 147 -10.70 -4.36 -14.72
CA GLU A 147 -10.55 -3.01 -15.25
C GLU A 147 -9.82 -2.09 -14.27
N THR A 148 -9.05 -1.15 -14.82
CA THR A 148 -8.32 -0.17 -14.02
C THR A 148 -9.31 0.75 -13.30
N PRO A 149 -9.18 0.90 -11.96
CA PRO A 149 -9.90 1.90 -11.19
C PRO A 149 -9.84 3.32 -11.76
N SER A 150 -10.94 4.06 -11.66
CA SER A 150 -10.94 5.49 -11.99
C SER A 150 -10.05 6.29 -11.04
N GLU A 151 -9.47 7.40 -11.52
CA GLU A 151 -8.61 8.25 -10.70
C GLU A 151 -9.34 8.80 -9.47
N SER A 152 -10.62 9.17 -9.61
CA SER A 152 -11.43 9.66 -8.49
C SER A 152 -11.63 8.60 -7.41
N MET A 153 -11.73 7.32 -7.78
CA MET A 153 -11.80 6.22 -6.83
C MET A 153 -10.48 6.05 -6.07
N ASP A 154 -9.35 6.13 -6.76
CA ASP A 154 -8.03 6.05 -6.13
C ASP A 154 -7.76 7.22 -5.18
N GLN A 155 -8.16 8.44 -5.55
CA GLN A 155 -8.05 9.61 -4.70
C GLN A 155 -8.87 9.45 -3.41
N LYS A 156 -10.11 8.97 -3.52
CA LYS A 156 -10.97 8.67 -2.36
C LYS A 156 -10.37 7.57 -1.48
N ALA A 157 -9.88 6.49 -2.07
CA ALA A 157 -9.24 5.40 -1.34
C ALA A 157 -7.98 5.86 -0.59
N MET A 158 -7.13 6.66 -1.24
CA MET A 158 -5.97 7.28 -0.62
C MET A 158 -6.37 8.14 0.59
N LEU A 159 -7.32 9.05 0.43
CA LEU A 159 -7.79 9.91 1.52
C LEU A 159 -8.39 9.09 2.67
N ALA A 160 -9.20 8.08 2.37
CA ALA A 160 -9.75 7.17 3.36
C ALA A 160 -8.65 6.44 4.16
N CYS A 161 -7.62 5.93 3.48
CA CYS A 161 -6.49 5.26 4.13
C CYS A 161 -5.73 6.22 5.07
N ILE A 162 -5.49 7.46 4.63
CA ILE A 162 -4.84 8.48 5.45
C ILE A 162 -5.68 8.78 6.69
N CYS A 163 -6.97 9.05 6.52
CA CYS A 163 -7.89 9.35 7.62
C CYS A 163 -7.95 8.21 8.64
N LEU A 164 -8.08 6.96 8.16
CA LEU A 164 -8.14 5.78 9.03
C LEU A 164 -6.84 5.58 9.81
N THR A 165 -5.69 5.81 9.16
CA THR A 165 -4.37 5.69 9.80
C THR A 165 -4.20 6.74 10.90
N VAL A 166 -4.54 7.99 10.61
CA VAL A 166 -4.49 9.09 11.59
C VAL A 166 -5.45 8.84 12.76
N PHE A 167 -6.68 8.40 12.47
CA PHE A 167 -7.66 8.06 13.50
C PHE A 167 -7.17 6.94 14.43
N ASN A 168 -6.60 5.87 13.87
CA ASN A 168 -6.10 4.74 14.65
C ASN A 168 -4.96 5.15 15.61
N ILE A 169 -4.05 5.99 15.13
CA ILE A 169 -2.95 6.52 15.95
C ILE A 169 -3.50 7.41 17.07
N TRP A 170 -4.45 8.30 16.76
CA TRP A 170 -5.09 9.15 17.77
C TRP A 170 -5.80 8.33 18.85
N MET A 171 -6.54 7.29 18.47
CA MET A 171 -7.18 6.38 19.41
C MET A 171 -6.17 5.66 20.32
N SER A 172 -4.98 5.35 19.81
CA SER A 172 -3.92 4.71 20.59
C SER A 172 -3.34 5.64 21.67
N PHE A 173 -3.32 6.96 21.43
CA PHE A 173 -2.94 7.96 22.43
C PHE A 173 -4.01 8.17 23.51
N LEU A 174 -5.29 7.97 23.19
CA LEU A 174 -6.38 8.05 24.17
C LEU A 174 -6.49 6.82 25.09
N ALA A 175 -5.93 5.69 24.66
CA ALA A 175 -5.94 4.44 25.41
C ALA A 175 -4.75 4.30 26.40
N LEU A 176 -3.86 5.29 26.44
CA LEU A 176 -2.72 5.44 27.37
C LEU A 176 -3.10 6.38 28.52
#